data_AF-A0AAJ7WXT9-F1
#
_entry.id   AF-A0AAJ7WXT9-F1
#
_cell.length_a   1.000
_cell.length_b   1.000
_cell.length_c   1.000
_cell.angle_alpha   90.00
_cell.angle_beta   90.00
_cell.angle_gamma   90.00
#
_symmetry.space_group_name_H-M   'P 1'
#
loop_
_entity.id
_entity.type
_entity.pdbx_description
1 polymer ?
#
loop_
_entity_poly.entity_id
_entity_poly.type
_entity_poly.pdbx_seq_one_letter_code
_entity_poly.pdbx_strand_id
1 'polypeptide(L)'
;MRSLIEILNHNAGTVKTYFLHWLRIYLDNMSADRLSQLHLTYHQVWTAIIELKKQGSNTMTIATKQSELDKISEELDASSFGSDHVFREVGQIYEASQTTPSVEKLPATLPKISAEMMISGFPLELMDGDAAHVPLIWITSILDGIINEIGNVKLFVISILGIQSSGKSTLLNAMFGLQFPVGSGRCTRGAYMQLVKVEAEFSKQLGYDFVLIVDTEGLRSVVLSNATRSHDNELATFVIGLGNMTVINIFGENPSEMQDILQIAVQAFLIMRKVRLSPSCVFVHQNVGEVNTDDKNMEGRRRFQEKLDEMTSMAAD
;
A
#
# COMPACT_ATOMS: atom_id res chain seq x y z
N MET A 1 3.12 -7.75 24.74
CA MET A 1 3.46 -6.35 24.43
C MET A 1 4.55 -5.77 25.34
N ARG A 2 4.47 -5.86 26.68
CA ARG A 2 5.54 -5.34 27.58
C ARG A 2 6.96 -5.85 27.23
N SER A 3 7.13 -7.15 27.03
CA SER A 3 8.44 -7.73 26.65
C SER A 3 8.95 -7.22 25.29
N LEU A 4 8.06 -6.94 24.33
CA LEU A 4 8.44 -6.33 23.05
C LEU A 4 9.01 -4.93 23.28
N ILE A 5 8.30 -4.12 24.07
CA ILE A 5 8.70 -2.75 24.40
C ILE A 5 10.02 -2.74 25.17
N GLU A 6 10.22 -3.64 26.12
CA GLU A 6 11.47 -3.80 26.88
C GLU A 6 12.66 -4.12 25.96
N ILE A 7 12.51 -5.06 25.03
CA ILE A 7 13.56 -5.43 24.07
C ILE A 7 13.87 -4.25 23.14
N LEU A 8 12.84 -3.57 22.63
CA LEU A 8 13.02 -2.43 21.72
C LEU A 8 13.57 -1.17 22.41
N ASN A 9 13.47 -1.08 23.74
CA ASN A 9 14.11 -0.02 24.53
C ASN A 9 15.62 -0.27 24.76
N HIS A 10 16.19 -1.39 24.33
CA HIS A 10 17.59 -1.70 24.57
C HIS A 10 18.54 -0.84 23.70
N ASN A 11 19.54 -0.17 24.28
CA ASN A 11 20.32 0.90 23.61
C ASN A 11 21.17 0.50 22.37
N ALA A 12 21.34 -0.79 22.08
CA ALA A 12 22.17 -1.22 20.96
C ALA A 12 21.35 -1.29 19.66
N GLY A 13 21.49 -0.29 18.78
CA GLY A 13 20.74 -0.22 17.51
C GLY A 13 20.83 -1.49 16.66
N THR A 14 22.01 -2.10 16.57
CA THR A 14 22.22 -3.37 15.85
C THR A 14 21.38 -4.53 16.42
N VAL A 15 21.25 -4.61 17.76
CA VAL A 15 20.44 -5.66 18.42
C VAL A 15 18.96 -5.46 18.09
N LYS A 16 18.48 -4.21 18.08
CA LYS A 16 17.09 -3.90 17.69
C LYS A 16 16.80 -4.34 16.25
N THR A 17 17.68 -3.99 15.30
CA THR A 17 17.52 -4.37 13.89
C THR A 17 17.48 -5.88 13.73
N TYR A 18 18.41 -6.62 14.35
CA TYR A 18 18.41 -8.09 14.33
C TYR A 18 17.13 -8.66 14.94
N PHE A 19 16.72 -8.17 16.11
CA PHE A 19 15.51 -8.63 16.77
C PHE A 19 14.27 -8.42 15.89
N LEU A 20 14.11 -7.24 15.28
CA LEU A 20 12.98 -6.93 14.40
C LEU A 20 12.96 -7.81 13.14
N HIS A 21 14.14 -8.07 12.57
CA HIS A 21 14.27 -8.95 11.42
C HIS A 21 13.88 -10.39 11.78
N TRP A 22 14.37 -10.90 12.92
CA TRP A 22 14.01 -12.23 13.42
C TRP A 22 12.55 -12.33 13.83
N LEU A 23 11.98 -11.28 14.43
CA LEU A 23 10.57 -11.22 14.78
C LEU A 23 9.71 -11.34 13.52
N ARG A 24 10.03 -10.59 12.47
CA ARG A 24 9.32 -10.68 11.19
C ARG A 24 9.40 -12.09 10.60
N ILE A 25 10.59 -12.67 10.49
CA ILE A 25 10.77 -14.04 9.98
C ILE A 25 9.96 -15.04 10.81
N TYR A 26 10.01 -14.91 12.13
CA TYR A 26 9.28 -15.78 13.04
C TYR A 26 7.76 -15.69 12.82
N LEU A 27 7.21 -14.47 12.76
CA LEU A 27 5.77 -14.24 12.53
C LEU A 27 5.32 -14.74 11.16
N ASP A 28 6.10 -14.48 10.12
CA ASP A 28 5.83 -14.98 8.76
C ASP A 28 5.81 -16.51 8.73
N ASN A 29 6.76 -17.17 9.41
CA ASN A 29 6.82 -18.63 9.48
C ASN A 29 5.65 -19.26 10.26
N MET A 30 5.06 -18.56 11.24
CA MET A 30 3.92 -19.07 12.00
C MET A 30 2.68 -19.31 11.14
N SER A 31 2.50 -18.52 10.08
CA SER A 31 1.36 -18.64 9.16
C SER A 31 1.69 -19.39 7.86
N ALA A 32 2.96 -19.67 7.59
CA ALA A 32 3.44 -20.20 6.31
C ALA A 32 2.77 -21.52 5.88
N ASP A 33 2.69 -22.51 6.78
CA ASP A 33 2.09 -23.81 6.47
C ASP A 33 0.59 -23.70 6.17
N ARG A 34 -0.14 -22.90 6.97
CA ARG A 34 -1.58 -22.69 6.79
C ARG A 34 -1.87 -21.95 5.49
N LEU A 35 -1.14 -20.87 5.23
CA LEU A 35 -1.27 -20.08 4.00
C LEU A 35 -0.97 -20.94 2.77
N SER A 36 0.07 -21.79 2.83
CA SER A 36 0.41 -22.70 1.72
C SER A 36 -0.73 -23.70 1.42
N GLN A 37 -1.34 -24.28 2.45
CA GLN A 37 -2.49 -25.19 2.29
C GLN A 37 -3.72 -24.47 1.71
N LEU A 38 -4.00 -23.27 2.20
CA LEU A 38 -5.10 -22.44 1.71
C LEU A 38 -4.88 -22.02 0.26
N HIS A 39 -3.67 -21.64 -0.13
CA HIS A 39 -3.33 -21.33 -1.52
C HIS A 39 -3.51 -22.53 -2.45
N LEU A 40 -3.08 -23.72 -2.02
CA LEU A 40 -3.31 -24.94 -2.79
C LEU A 40 -4.81 -25.19 -3.01
N THR A 41 -5.60 -25.04 -1.94
CA THR A 41 -7.06 -25.24 -1.97
C THR A 41 -7.73 -24.20 -2.86
N TYR A 42 -7.34 -22.93 -2.73
CA TYR A 42 -7.79 -21.82 -3.58
C TYR A 42 -7.54 -22.12 -5.06
N HIS A 43 -6.32 -22.55 -5.41
CA HIS A 43 -5.96 -22.87 -6.79
C HIS A 43 -6.77 -24.05 -7.35
N GLN A 44 -7.02 -25.08 -6.53
CA GLN A 44 -7.85 -26.22 -6.93
C GLN A 44 -9.30 -25.79 -7.22
N VAL A 45 -9.91 -25.00 -6.34
CA VAL A 45 -11.28 -24.49 -6.53
C VAL A 45 -11.35 -23.56 -7.74
N TRP A 46 -10.39 -22.66 -7.91
CA TRP A 46 -10.30 -21.77 -9.06
C TRP A 46 -10.20 -22.55 -10.38
N THR A 47 -9.35 -23.59 -10.43
CA THR A 47 -9.20 -24.46 -11.59
C THR A 47 -10.51 -25.17 -11.93
N ALA A 48 -11.20 -25.70 -10.91
CA ALA A 48 -12.51 -26.33 -11.09
C ALA A 48 -13.56 -25.34 -11.64
N ILE A 49 -13.56 -24.08 -11.19
CA ILE A 49 -14.46 -23.04 -11.73
C ILE A 49 -14.20 -22.81 -13.22
N ILE A 50 -12.93 -22.73 -13.64
CA ILE A 50 -12.55 -22.56 -15.05
C ILE A 50 -13.04 -23.74 -15.89
N GLU A 51 -12.85 -24.97 -15.41
CA GLU A 51 -13.30 -26.17 -16.10
C GLU A 51 -14.83 -26.22 -16.24
N LEU A 52 -15.56 -25.90 -15.17
CA LEU A 52 -17.03 -25.82 -15.19
C LEU A 52 -17.53 -24.78 -16.19
N LYS A 53 -16.88 -23.60 -16.26
CA LYS A 53 -17.18 -22.56 -17.25
C LYS A 53 -16.95 -23.05 -18.69
N LYS A 54 -15.86 -23.78 -18.94
CA LYS A 54 -15.56 -24.38 -20.27
C LYS A 54 -16.55 -25.46 -20.68
N GLN A 55 -17.05 -26.23 -19.71
CA GLN A 55 -18.02 -27.31 -19.95
C GLN A 55 -19.47 -26.82 -20.08
N GLY A 56 -19.72 -25.51 -19.96
CA GLY A 56 -21.09 -24.96 -20.01
C GLY A 56 -21.97 -25.40 -18.82
N SER A 57 -21.36 -25.66 -17.66
CA SER A 57 -22.08 -26.09 -16.46
C SER A 57 -23.09 -25.05 -15.99
N ASN A 58 -24.11 -25.50 -15.25
CA ASN A 58 -25.16 -24.62 -14.71
C ASN A 58 -24.56 -23.50 -13.84
N THR A 59 -25.08 -22.28 -14.03
CA THR A 59 -24.74 -21.06 -13.29
C THR A 59 -24.77 -21.26 -11.77
N MET A 60 -25.70 -22.07 -11.25
CA MET A 60 -25.80 -22.33 -9.80
C MET A 60 -24.58 -23.08 -9.23
N THR A 61 -24.03 -24.03 -9.98
CA THR A 61 -22.85 -24.79 -9.58
C THR A 61 -21.61 -23.91 -9.58
N ILE A 62 -21.47 -23.05 -10.59
CA ILE A 62 -20.39 -22.06 -10.68
C ILE A 62 -20.50 -21.06 -9.52
N ALA A 63 -21.69 -20.55 -9.22
CA ALA A 63 -21.91 -19.62 -8.10
C ALA A 63 -21.57 -20.24 -6.74
N THR A 64 -21.87 -21.52 -6.54
CA THR A 64 -21.54 -22.24 -5.30
C THR A 64 -20.03 -22.37 -5.13
N LYS A 65 -19.32 -22.74 -6.20
CA LYS A 65 -17.85 -22.82 -6.18
C LYS A 65 -17.20 -21.44 -6.03
N GLN A 66 -17.80 -20.39 -6.60
CA GLN A 66 -17.35 -19.02 -6.38
C GLN A 66 -17.47 -18.63 -4.90
N SER A 67 -18.59 -18.92 -4.25
CA SER A 67 -18.76 -18.68 -2.81
C SER A 67 -17.77 -19.48 -1.95
N GLU A 68 -17.43 -20.71 -2.34
CA GLU A 68 -16.37 -21.50 -1.69
C GLU A 68 -15.00 -20.81 -1.84
N LEU A 69 -14.69 -20.31 -3.04
CA LEU A 69 -13.45 -19.57 -3.29
C LEU A 69 -13.38 -18.27 -2.47
N ASP A 70 -14.50 -17.54 -2.37
CA ASP A 70 -14.58 -16.30 -1.60
C ASP A 70 -14.32 -16.56 -0.11
N LYS A 71 -14.86 -17.65 0.46
CA LYS A 71 -14.57 -18.08 1.84
C LYS A 71 -13.10 -18.43 2.05
N ILE A 72 -12.47 -19.12 1.10
CA ILE A 72 -11.03 -19.42 1.18
C ILE A 72 -10.23 -18.12 1.11
N SER A 73 -10.67 -17.14 0.32
CA SER A 73 -10.06 -15.81 0.27
C SER A 73 -10.17 -15.07 1.61
N GLU A 74 -11.34 -15.08 2.25
CA GLU A 74 -11.52 -14.51 3.59
C GLU A 74 -10.63 -15.20 4.63
N GLU A 75 -10.49 -16.53 4.54
CA GLU A 75 -9.65 -17.30 5.45
C GLU A 75 -8.15 -17.06 5.22
N LEU A 76 -7.72 -16.87 3.96
CA LEU A 76 -6.36 -16.46 3.62
C LEU A 76 -6.02 -15.12 4.28
N ASP A 77 -6.91 -14.14 4.13
CA ASP A 77 -6.74 -12.81 4.72
C ASP A 77 -6.68 -12.91 6.26
N ALA A 78 -7.59 -13.66 6.88
CA ALA A 78 -7.62 -13.86 8.34
C ALA A 78 -6.45 -14.68 8.90
N SER A 79 -5.79 -15.49 8.07
CA SER A 79 -4.64 -16.31 8.46
C SER A 79 -3.30 -15.57 8.35
N SER A 80 -3.28 -14.41 7.70
CA SER A 80 -2.08 -13.60 7.56
C SER A 80 -1.83 -12.79 8.82
N PHE A 81 -0.70 -13.05 9.49
CA PHE A 81 -0.24 -12.26 10.63
C PHE A 81 1.23 -11.91 10.46
N GLY A 82 1.57 -10.65 10.70
CA GLY A 82 2.90 -10.11 10.47
C GLY A 82 3.27 -9.02 11.47
N SER A 83 4.50 -8.51 11.34
CA SER A 83 4.99 -7.43 12.22
C SER A 83 4.16 -6.16 12.08
N ASP A 84 3.65 -5.87 10.89
CA ASP A 84 2.72 -4.77 10.61
C ASP A 84 1.52 -4.75 11.56
N HIS A 85 0.90 -5.90 11.82
CA HIS A 85 -0.24 -6.03 12.73
C HIS A 85 0.15 -5.68 14.17
N VAL A 86 1.35 -6.09 14.60
CA VAL A 86 1.89 -5.77 15.93
C VAL A 86 2.11 -4.26 16.06
N PHE A 87 2.69 -3.61 15.06
CA PHE A 87 2.96 -2.18 15.10
C PHE A 87 1.70 -1.33 14.93
N ARG A 88 0.70 -1.81 14.17
CA ARG A 88 -0.64 -1.22 14.13
C ARG A 88 -1.24 -1.16 15.54
N GLU A 89 -1.26 -2.29 16.25
CA GLU A 89 -1.79 -2.35 17.62
C GLU A 89 -1.02 -1.44 18.59
N VAL A 90 0.32 -1.40 18.49
CA VAL A 90 1.13 -0.47 19.29
C VAL A 90 0.75 0.99 19.02
N GLY A 91 0.55 1.35 17.75
CA GLY A 91 0.11 2.69 17.36
C GLY A 91 -1.27 3.05 17.90
N GLN A 92 -2.23 2.13 17.82
CA GLN A 92 -3.59 2.31 18.35
C GLN A 92 -3.61 2.46 19.87
N ILE A 93 -2.84 1.64 20.59
CA ILE A 93 -2.70 1.75 22.04
C ILE A 93 -2.04 3.07 22.44
N TYR A 94 -1.02 3.52 21.68
CA TYR A 94 -0.41 4.83 21.90
C TYR A 94 -1.42 5.96 21.68
N GLU A 95 -2.13 5.99 20.55
CA GLU A 95 -3.22 6.94 20.26
C GLU A 95 -4.24 7.01 21.38
N ALA A 96 -4.77 5.86 21.79
CA ALA A 96 -5.75 5.78 22.87
C ALA A 96 -5.20 6.34 24.19
N SER A 97 -3.93 6.07 24.52
CA SER A 97 -3.28 6.59 25.73
C SER A 97 -3.06 8.10 25.70
N GLN A 98 -2.91 8.72 24.52
CA GLN A 98 -2.72 10.17 24.39
C GLN A 98 -4.05 10.93 24.37
N THR A 99 -5.10 10.30 23.85
CA THR A 99 -6.43 10.93 23.66
C THR A 99 -7.39 10.69 24.83
N THR A 100 -7.25 9.59 25.56
CA THR A 100 -8.21 9.20 26.60
C THR A 100 -7.77 9.69 27.98
N PRO A 101 -8.51 10.62 28.64
CA PRO A 101 -8.07 11.23 29.91
C PRO A 101 -7.91 10.24 31.07
N SER A 102 -8.64 9.12 31.05
CA SER A 102 -8.63 8.10 32.11
C SER A 102 -7.55 7.02 31.92
N VAL A 103 -6.81 7.04 30.80
CA VAL A 103 -5.76 6.07 30.50
C VAL A 103 -4.40 6.68 30.85
N GLU A 104 -3.54 5.89 31.47
CA GLU A 104 -2.16 6.31 31.74
C GLU A 104 -1.44 6.58 30.41
N LYS A 105 -0.87 7.77 30.27
CA LYS A 105 -0.15 8.16 29.06
C LYS A 105 1.07 7.27 28.86
N LEU A 106 1.14 6.63 27.70
CA LEU A 106 2.31 5.84 27.35
C LEU A 106 3.50 6.74 27.04
N PRO A 107 4.73 6.26 27.32
CA PRO A 107 5.93 7.04 27.09
C PRO A 107 6.18 7.26 25.59
N ALA A 108 6.82 8.40 25.27
CA ALA A 108 7.26 8.75 23.92
C ALA A 108 8.36 7.80 23.37
N THR A 109 8.81 6.84 24.16
CA THR A 109 9.73 5.78 23.72
C THR A 109 9.12 4.91 22.62
N LEU A 110 7.79 4.72 22.59
CA LEU A 110 7.13 3.93 21.56
C LEU A 110 7.23 4.56 20.16
N PRO A 111 6.82 5.82 19.94
CA PRO A 111 7.07 6.49 18.67
C PRO A 111 8.56 6.59 18.32
N LYS A 112 9.43 6.78 19.32
CA LYS A 112 10.89 6.80 19.11
C LYS A 112 11.40 5.48 18.51
N ILE A 113 10.97 4.35 19.06
CA ILE A 113 11.32 3.03 18.52
C ILE A 113 10.87 2.92 17.06
N SER A 114 9.63 3.28 16.76
CA SER A 114 9.09 3.26 15.40
C SER A 114 9.85 4.20 14.45
N ALA A 115 10.28 5.37 14.93
CA ALA A 115 11.13 6.28 14.18
C ALA A 115 12.49 5.65 13.83
N GLU A 116 13.17 5.04 14.80
CA GLU A 116 14.43 4.31 14.58
C GLU A 116 14.26 3.14 13.59
N MET A 117 13.12 2.44 13.66
CA MET A 117 12.77 1.39 12.72
C MET A 117 12.61 1.92 11.30
N MET A 118 11.87 3.01 11.14
CA MET A 118 11.64 3.62 9.84
C MET A 118 12.94 4.16 9.23
N ILE A 119 13.82 4.76 10.05
CA ILE A 119 15.19 5.15 9.65
C ILE A 119 16.01 3.94 9.20
N SER A 120 15.80 2.77 9.84
CA SER A 120 16.43 1.51 9.46
C SER A 120 15.78 0.83 8.24
N GLY A 121 14.81 1.48 7.60
CA GLY A 121 14.16 1.01 6.39
C GLY A 121 13.03 0.00 6.64
N PHE A 122 12.46 -0.08 7.85
CA PHE A 122 11.25 -0.88 8.05
C PHE A 122 10.00 -0.12 7.58
N PRO A 123 9.07 -0.77 6.87
CA PRO A 123 7.80 -0.15 6.52
C PRO A 123 6.91 0.00 7.77
N LEU A 124 6.19 1.12 7.83
CA LEU A 124 5.18 1.38 8.86
C LEU A 124 3.85 1.72 8.21
N GLU A 125 2.76 1.33 8.86
CA GLU A 125 1.43 1.73 8.43
C GLU A 125 1.21 3.22 8.64
N LEU A 126 0.68 3.87 7.61
CA LEU A 126 0.29 5.27 7.60
C LEU A 126 -1.24 5.44 7.72
N MET A 127 -2.01 4.54 7.11
CA MET A 127 -3.47 4.53 7.12
C MET A 127 -3.96 3.10 7.24
N ASP A 128 -4.91 2.85 8.15
CA ASP A 128 -5.63 1.59 8.23
C ASP A 128 -6.77 1.57 7.21
N GLY A 129 -6.73 0.64 6.26
CA GLY A 129 -7.75 0.49 5.21
C GLY A 129 -9.07 -0.04 5.75
N ASP A 130 -9.08 -0.88 6.78
CA ASP A 130 -10.32 -1.46 7.32
C ASP A 130 -11.15 -0.42 8.06
N ALA A 131 -10.45 0.49 8.77
CA ALA A 131 -11.08 1.57 9.54
C ALA A 131 -11.17 2.89 8.76
N ALA A 132 -10.58 2.98 7.56
CA ALA A 132 -10.35 4.22 6.82
C ALA A 132 -9.76 5.34 7.73
N HIS A 133 -8.80 4.97 8.58
CA HIS A 133 -8.32 5.82 9.67
C HIS A 133 -6.82 6.09 9.58
N VAL A 134 -6.45 7.35 9.78
CA VAL A 134 -5.05 7.79 9.91
C VAL A 134 -4.80 8.15 11.37
N PRO A 135 -3.93 7.41 12.11
CA PRO A 135 -3.62 7.69 13.50
C PRO A 135 -2.65 8.88 13.60
N LEU A 136 -3.20 10.10 13.51
CA LEU A 136 -2.43 11.33 13.36
C LEU A 136 -1.44 11.61 14.51
N ILE A 137 -1.80 11.35 15.77
CA ILE A 137 -0.91 11.54 16.92
C ILE A 137 0.24 10.55 16.86
N TRP A 138 -0.03 9.30 16.51
CA TRP A 138 1.00 8.27 16.33
C TRP A 138 1.97 8.65 15.21
N ILE A 139 1.45 8.95 14.02
CA ILE A 139 2.28 9.33 12.86
C ILE A 139 3.07 10.60 13.13
N THR A 140 2.45 11.63 13.72
CA THR A 140 3.15 12.88 14.08
C THR A 140 4.27 12.60 15.08
N SER A 141 4.01 11.79 16.11
CA SER A 141 5.03 11.44 17.10
C SER A 141 6.20 10.66 16.50
N ILE A 142 5.96 9.82 15.48
CA ILE A 142 7.02 9.13 14.73
C ILE A 142 7.83 10.13 13.93
N LEU A 143 7.18 11.02 13.17
CA LEU A 143 7.87 12.03 12.34
C LEU A 143 8.71 12.98 13.20
N ASP A 144 8.18 13.41 14.35
CA ASP A 144 8.94 14.18 15.34
C ASP A 144 10.14 13.38 15.86
N GLY A 145 9.97 12.09 16.13
CA GLY A 145 11.04 11.18 16.50
C GLY A 145 12.15 11.10 15.43
N ILE A 146 11.76 11.03 14.15
CA ILE A 146 12.71 11.04 13.03
C ILE A 146 13.46 12.37 12.99
N ILE A 147 12.75 13.50 13.05
CA ILE A 147 13.37 14.84 13.03
C ILE A 147 14.35 15.00 14.19
N ASN A 148 14.03 14.47 15.37
CA ASN A 148 14.92 14.52 16.53
C ASN A 148 16.19 13.68 16.36
N GLU A 149 16.11 12.53 15.69
CA GLU A 149 17.26 11.61 15.52
C GLU A 149 18.16 11.99 14.33
N ILE A 150 17.59 12.41 13.20
CA ILE A 150 18.36 12.71 11.98
C ILE A 150 18.37 14.19 11.58
N GLY A 151 17.70 15.05 12.37
CA GLY A 151 17.60 16.48 12.11
C GLY A 151 16.48 16.84 11.13
N ASN A 152 16.37 18.14 10.81
CA ASN A 152 15.42 18.60 9.82
C ASN A 152 15.94 18.26 8.41
N VAL A 153 15.28 17.31 7.75
CA VAL A 153 15.68 16.76 6.46
C VAL A 153 14.66 17.11 5.39
N LYS A 154 15.11 17.24 4.15
CA LYS A 154 14.21 17.45 3.01
C LYS A 154 13.71 16.12 2.51
N LEU A 155 12.39 15.98 2.43
CA LEU A 155 11.71 14.75 2.03
C LEU A 155 11.06 14.92 0.66
N PHE A 156 11.16 13.90 -0.19
CA PHE A 156 10.37 13.76 -1.40
C PHE A 156 9.45 12.54 -1.28
N VAL A 157 8.14 12.72 -1.42
CA VAL A 157 7.17 11.63 -1.26
C VAL A 157 6.79 11.06 -2.62
N ILE A 158 7.04 9.76 -2.81
CA ILE A 158 6.56 8.99 -3.95
C ILE A 158 5.47 8.05 -3.45
N SER A 159 4.25 8.23 -3.93
CA SER A 159 3.16 7.30 -3.68
C SER A 159 2.84 6.47 -4.92
N ILE A 160 2.19 5.32 -4.74
CA ILE A 160 1.68 4.50 -5.85
C ILE A 160 0.18 4.29 -5.69
N LEU A 161 -0.53 4.18 -6.81
CA LEU A 161 -1.96 3.86 -6.86
C LEU A 161 -2.23 2.97 -8.06
N GLY A 162 -3.23 2.11 -7.98
CA GLY A 162 -3.60 1.20 -9.05
C GLY A 162 -4.52 0.09 -8.54
N ILE A 163 -5.16 -0.62 -9.48
CA ILE A 163 -6.07 -1.72 -9.14
C ILE A 163 -5.39 -2.79 -8.27
N GLN A 164 -6.20 -3.53 -7.54
CA GLN A 164 -5.73 -4.68 -6.77
C GLN A 164 -4.99 -5.69 -7.66
N SER A 165 -3.92 -6.27 -7.10
CA SER A 165 -3.09 -7.27 -7.78
C SER A 165 -2.40 -6.81 -9.08
N SER A 166 -2.23 -5.50 -9.28
CA SER A 166 -1.49 -4.93 -10.44
C SER A 166 0.04 -4.91 -10.29
N GLY A 167 0.60 -5.44 -9.21
CA GLY A 167 2.05 -5.47 -8.99
C GLY A 167 2.65 -4.18 -8.42
N LYS A 168 1.87 -3.33 -7.73
CA LYS A 168 2.34 -2.07 -7.12
C LYS A 168 3.55 -2.24 -6.19
N SER A 169 3.40 -3.04 -5.13
CA SER A 169 4.45 -3.30 -4.15
C SER A 169 5.66 -3.98 -4.82
N THR A 170 5.42 -4.85 -5.81
CA THR A 170 6.48 -5.46 -6.63
C THR A 170 7.27 -4.41 -7.42
N LEU A 171 6.59 -3.45 -8.05
CA LEU A 171 7.22 -2.35 -8.78
C LEU A 171 8.08 -1.49 -7.84
N LEU A 172 7.53 -1.10 -6.69
CA LEU A 172 8.26 -0.30 -5.70
C LEU A 172 9.47 -1.04 -5.13
N ASN A 173 9.31 -2.31 -4.78
CA ASN A 173 10.41 -3.15 -4.32
C ASN A 173 11.53 -3.24 -5.37
N ALA A 174 11.18 -3.40 -6.65
CA ALA A 174 12.16 -3.45 -7.73
C ALA A 174 12.85 -2.09 -7.99
N MET A 175 12.11 -0.98 -7.93
CA MET A 175 12.65 0.36 -8.20
C MET A 175 13.57 0.87 -7.09
N PHE A 176 13.26 0.57 -5.83
CA PHE A 176 13.92 1.19 -4.68
C PHE A 176 14.60 0.18 -3.73
N GLY A 177 14.62 -1.11 -4.07
CA GLY A 177 15.24 -2.15 -3.24
C GLY A 177 14.51 -2.39 -1.91
N LEU A 178 13.18 -2.24 -1.91
CA LEU A 178 12.35 -2.28 -0.71
C LEU A 178 11.89 -3.70 -0.37
N GLN A 179 11.21 -3.81 0.77
CA GLN A 179 10.69 -5.08 1.28
C GLN A 179 9.23 -4.94 1.71
N PHE A 180 8.42 -4.18 0.96
CA PHE A 180 6.99 -4.22 1.15
C PHE A 180 6.49 -5.67 0.98
N PRO A 181 5.56 -6.13 1.83
CA PRO A 181 5.00 -7.47 1.70
C PRO A 181 4.42 -7.70 0.30
N VAL A 182 4.75 -8.82 -0.32
CA VAL A 182 4.24 -9.23 -1.65
C VAL A 182 3.69 -10.65 -1.54
N GLY A 183 2.44 -10.87 -1.97
CA GLY A 183 1.84 -12.21 -2.01
C GLY A 183 0.36 -12.22 -2.39
N SER A 184 -0.10 -13.31 -3.02
CA SER A 184 -1.53 -13.61 -3.14
C SER A 184 -2.13 -13.75 -1.75
N GLY A 185 -3.24 -13.06 -1.43
CA GLY A 185 -3.83 -13.08 -0.07
C GLY A 185 -3.15 -12.15 0.96
N ARG A 186 -2.09 -11.44 0.57
CA ARG A 186 -1.54 -10.30 1.32
C ARG A 186 -1.71 -9.04 0.48
N CYS A 187 -2.95 -8.69 0.18
CA CYS A 187 -3.19 -7.37 -0.37
C CYS A 187 -2.94 -6.35 0.74
N THR A 188 -2.06 -5.38 0.49
CA THR A 188 -1.92 -4.20 1.34
C THR A 188 -3.33 -3.69 1.65
N ARG A 189 -3.65 -3.46 2.92
CA ARG A 189 -4.89 -2.81 3.37
C ARG A 189 -4.52 -1.45 3.93
N GLY A 190 -5.06 -0.38 3.37
CA GLY A 190 -4.68 0.99 3.68
C GLY A 190 -3.39 1.46 2.98
N ALA A 191 -2.54 2.19 3.68
CA ALA A 191 -1.31 2.76 3.12
C ALA A 191 -0.13 2.53 4.06
N TYR A 192 1.03 2.18 3.50
CA TYR A 192 2.27 1.92 4.22
C TYR A 192 3.37 2.82 3.68
N MET A 193 4.20 3.31 4.57
CA MET A 193 5.31 4.19 4.24
C MET A 193 6.64 3.59 4.64
N GLN A 194 7.66 3.77 3.80
CA GLN A 194 9.03 3.33 4.04
C GLN A 194 10.00 4.44 3.64
N LEU A 195 10.95 4.73 4.52
CA LEU A 195 11.92 5.79 4.33
C LEU A 195 13.18 5.26 3.62
N VAL A 196 13.59 5.94 2.55
CA VAL A 196 14.78 5.60 1.76
C VAL A 196 15.75 6.77 1.82
N LYS A 197 16.98 6.52 2.27
CA LYS A 197 18.03 7.53 2.31
C LYS A 197 18.59 7.76 0.91
N VAL A 198 18.66 9.03 0.50
CA VAL A 198 19.33 9.42 -0.75
C VAL A 198 20.83 9.52 -0.47
N GLU A 199 21.66 8.98 -1.36
CA GLU A 199 23.11 9.12 -1.21
C GLU A 199 23.53 10.60 -1.30
N ALA A 200 24.59 10.97 -0.57
CA ALA A 200 24.97 12.37 -0.40
C ALA A 200 25.30 13.10 -1.71
N GLU A 201 25.75 12.36 -2.73
CA GLU A 201 26.00 12.90 -4.07
C GLU A 201 24.69 13.30 -4.76
N PHE A 202 23.68 12.41 -4.74
CA PHE A 202 22.38 12.66 -5.34
C PHE A 202 21.53 13.65 -4.54
N SER A 203 21.65 13.71 -3.20
CA SER A 203 20.90 14.69 -2.39
C SER A 203 21.18 16.13 -2.83
N LYS A 204 22.44 16.46 -3.16
CA LYS A 204 22.81 17.79 -3.67
C LYS A 204 22.19 18.10 -5.03
N GLN A 205 22.07 17.10 -5.90
CA GLN A 205 21.52 17.25 -7.25
C GLN A 205 19.99 17.33 -7.23
N LEU A 206 19.36 16.45 -6.45
CA LEU A 206 17.91 16.28 -6.37
C LEU A 206 17.25 17.29 -5.42
N GLY A 207 17.99 17.80 -4.44
CA GLY A 207 17.52 18.80 -3.48
C GLY A 207 16.77 18.22 -2.28
N TYR A 208 16.81 16.91 -2.07
CA TYR A 208 16.20 16.21 -0.94
C TYR A 208 17.09 15.10 -0.40
N ASP A 209 16.99 14.84 0.91
CA ASP A 209 17.86 13.93 1.66
C ASP A 209 17.26 12.53 1.77
N PHE A 210 15.94 12.43 1.71
CA PHE A 210 15.20 11.18 1.81
C PHE A 210 14.05 11.13 0.81
N VAL A 211 13.70 9.92 0.40
CA VAL A 211 12.47 9.62 -0.32
C VAL A 211 11.55 8.82 0.60
N LEU A 212 10.32 9.29 0.79
CA LEU A 212 9.27 8.53 1.46
C LEU A 212 8.49 7.77 0.39
N ILE A 213 8.61 6.45 0.39
CA ILE A 213 7.85 5.60 -0.52
C ILE A 213 6.56 5.19 0.18
N VAL A 214 5.42 5.44 -0.45
CA VAL A 214 4.10 5.09 0.05
C VAL A 214 3.46 4.04 -0.86
N ASP A 215 3.42 2.80 -0.36
CA ASP A 215 2.67 1.70 -0.97
C ASP A 215 1.22 1.71 -0.49
N THR A 216 0.27 1.37 -1.35
CA THR A 216 -1.16 1.44 -1.04
C THR A 216 -1.87 0.15 -1.34
N GLU A 217 -3.02 -0.01 -0.70
CA GLU A 217 -3.99 -1.01 -1.10
C GLU A 217 -4.41 -0.86 -2.57
N GLY A 218 -4.94 -1.96 -3.08
CA GLY A 218 -5.48 -2.03 -4.43
C GLY A 218 -6.87 -1.43 -4.51
N LEU A 219 -7.07 -0.53 -5.46
CA LEU A 219 -8.40 -0.04 -5.78
C LEU A 219 -9.29 -1.18 -6.28
N ARG A 220 -10.60 -1.04 -6.06
CA ARG A 220 -11.64 -1.98 -6.50
C ARG A 220 -11.46 -3.38 -5.95
N SER A 221 -11.27 -3.51 -4.64
CA SER A 221 -11.38 -4.83 -4.01
C SER A 221 -12.74 -5.46 -4.32
N VAL A 222 -12.78 -6.78 -4.53
CA VAL A 222 -13.89 -7.56 -5.15
C VAL A 222 -15.27 -7.41 -4.45
N VAL A 223 -15.36 -6.65 -3.37
CA VAL A 223 -16.62 -6.31 -2.70
C VAL A 223 -17.40 -5.28 -3.51
N LEU A 224 -18.29 -5.78 -4.39
CA LEU A 224 -19.23 -5.06 -5.25
C LEU A 224 -20.29 -4.23 -4.48
N SER A 225 -19.88 -3.23 -3.72
CA SER A 225 -20.80 -2.30 -3.03
C SER A 225 -20.53 -0.85 -3.44
N ASN A 226 -21.52 0.04 -3.31
CA ASN A 226 -21.27 1.47 -3.54
C ASN A 226 -20.31 2.08 -2.51
N ALA A 227 -20.11 1.43 -1.37
CA ALA A 227 -19.18 1.86 -0.34
C ALA A 227 -17.70 1.73 -0.77
N THR A 228 -17.36 0.74 -1.61
CA THR A 228 -15.97 0.58 -2.11
C THR A 228 -15.54 1.72 -3.03
N ARG A 229 -16.45 2.31 -3.82
CA ARG A 229 -16.12 3.50 -4.62
C ARG A 229 -15.81 4.76 -3.80
N SER A 230 -16.49 4.96 -2.66
CA SER A 230 -16.16 6.07 -1.76
C SER A 230 -14.78 5.84 -1.13
N HIS A 231 -14.53 4.61 -0.67
CA HIS A 231 -13.26 4.22 -0.07
C HIS A 231 -12.08 4.39 -1.04
N ASP A 232 -12.22 3.89 -2.28
CA ASP A 232 -11.22 4.05 -3.34
C ASP A 232 -10.90 5.53 -3.60
N ASN A 233 -11.93 6.39 -3.63
CA ASN A 233 -11.76 7.83 -3.83
C ASN A 233 -11.10 8.53 -2.63
N GLU A 234 -11.44 8.13 -1.41
CA GLU A 234 -10.85 8.65 -0.17
C GLU A 234 -9.37 8.31 -0.09
N LEU A 235 -9.01 7.04 -0.31
CA LEU A 235 -7.63 6.59 -0.38
C LEU A 235 -6.87 7.32 -1.49
N ALA A 236 -7.42 7.39 -2.71
CA ALA A 236 -6.78 8.07 -3.82
C ALA A 236 -6.52 9.55 -3.51
N THR A 237 -7.50 10.23 -2.92
CA THR A 237 -7.39 11.62 -2.49
C THR A 237 -6.30 11.79 -1.44
N PHE A 238 -6.26 10.90 -0.44
CA PHE A 238 -5.24 10.93 0.61
C PHE A 238 -3.82 10.73 0.03
N VAL A 239 -3.65 9.69 -0.78
CA VAL A 239 -2.35 9.25 -1.32
C VAL A 239 -1.80 10.23 -2.36
N ILE A 240 -2.66 10.78 -3.23
CA ILE A 240 -2.28 11.81 -4.21
C ILE A 240 -1.98 13.12 -3.49
N GLY A 241 -2.74 13.48 -2.46
CA GLY A 241 -2.50 14.70 -1.69
C GLY A 241 -1.22 14.69 -0.86
N LEU A 242 -0.81 13.51 -0.42
CA LEU A 242 0.43 13.31 0.32
C LEU A 242 1.68 13.31 -0.59
N GLY A 243 1.55 12.81 -1.82
CA GLY A 243 2.67 12.61 -2.74
C GLY A 243 3.18 13.91 -3.36
N ASN A 244 4.50 14.09 -3.42
CA ASN A 244 5.09 15.01 -4.40
C ASN A 244 4.90 14.48 -5.82
N MET A 245 5.00 13.15 -5.96
CA MET A 245 4.73 12.41 -7.18
C MET A 245 3.94 11.13 -6.88
N THR A 246 2.88 10.86 -7.62
CA THR A 246 2.12 9.61 -7.54
C THR A 246 2.29 8.78 -8.80
N VAL A 247 2.74 7.54 -8.64
CA VAL A 247 2.80 6.54 -9.71
C VAL A 247 1.41 5.93 -9.87
N ILE A 248 0.79 6.13 -11.03
CA ILE A 248 -0.49 5.49 -11.39
C ILE A 248 -0.17 4.22 -12.17
N ASN A 249 -0.23 3.08 -11.49
CA ASN A 249 0.09 1.78 -12.04
C ASN A 249 -1.13 1.16 -12.74
N ILE A 250 -0.97 0.91 -14.03
CA ILE A 250 -1.97 0.31 -14.91
C ILE A 250 -1.41 -1.00 -15.43
N PHE A 251 -2.09 -2.11 -15.16
CA PHE A 251 -1.64 -3.44 -15.58
C PHE A 251 -2.51 -3.98 -16.72
N GLY A 252 -1.87 -4.42 -17.80
CA GLY A 252 -2.54 -4.94 -18.99
C GLY A 252 -3.29 -3.85 -19.78
N GLU A 253 -4.09 -4.27 -20.75
CA GLU A 253 -4.73 -3.36 -21.72
C GLU A 253 -6.25 -3.24 -21.52
N ASN A 254 -6.78 -3.61 -20.35
CA ASN A 254 -8.22 -3.58 -20.11
C ASN A 254 -8.77 -2.14 -20.10
N PRO A 255 -9.58 -1.72 -21.10
CA PRO A 255 -10.04 -0.35 -21.21
C PRO A 255 -10.93 0.12 -20.06
N SER A 256 -11.68 -0.80 -19.43
CA SER A 256 -12.56 -0.45 -18.31
C SER A 256 -11.76 -0.17 -17.04
N GLU A 257 -10.76 -1.02 -16.74
CA GLU A 257 -9.88 -0.81 -15.58
C GLU A 257 -9.05 0.46 -15.72
N MET A 258 -8.53 0.72 -16.92
CA MET A 258 -7.87 1.98 -17.23
C MET A 258 -8.79 3.16 -16.95
N GLN A 259 -10.00 3.16 -17.51
CA GLN A 259 -10.94 4.25 -17.33
C GLN A 259 -11.32 4.49 -15.87
N ASP A 260 -11.53 3.43 -15.10
CA ASP A 260 -11.88 3.54 -13.68
C ASP A 260 -10.74 4.17 -12.85
N ILE A 261 -9.50 3.71 -13.03
CA ILE A 261 -8.33 4.30 -12.35
C ILE A 261 -8.19 5.78 -12.73
N LEU A 262 -8.35 6.11 -14.01
CA LEU A 262 -8.23 7.48 -14.49
C LEU A 262 -9.27 8.40 -13.86
N GLN A 263 -10.52 7.96 -13.76
CA GLN A 263 -11.58 8.75 -13.13
C GLN A 263 -11.27 9.03 -11.65
N ILE A 264 -10.84 8.01 -10.90
CA ILE A 264 -10.47 8.14 -9.48
C ILE A 264 -9.30 9.11 -9.32
N ALA A 265 -8.25 8.98 -10.15
CA ALA A 265 -7.08 9.86 -10.11
C ALA A 265 -7.45 11.31 -10.43
N VAL A 266 -8.21 11.55 -11.51
CA VAL A 266 -8.66 12.89 -11.91
C VAL A 266 -9.48 13.55 -10.81
N GLN A 267 -10.41 12.82 -10.19
CA GLN A 267 -11.21 13.32 -9.09
C GLN A 267 -10.33 13.76 -7.90
N ALA A 268 -9.35 12.95 -7.52
CA ALA A 268 -8.39 13.30 -6.48
C ALA A 268 -7.60 14.58 -6.85
N PHE A 269 -7.08 14.71 -8.08
CA PHE A 269 -6.37 15.92 -8.53
C PHE A 269 -7.24 17.18 -8.49
N LEU A 270 -8.52 17.08 -8.86
CA LEU A 270 -9.45 18.20 -8.77
C LEU A 270 -9.69 18.64 -7.33
N ILE A 271 -9.75 17.69 -6.38
CA ILE A 271 -9.81 17.99 -4.95
C ILE A 271 -8.52 18.68 -4.50
N MET A 272 -7.34 18.20 -4.94
CA MET A 272 -6.06 18.83 -4.63
C MET A 272 -6.00 20.30 -5.07
N ARG A 273 -6.53 20.61 -6.25
CA ARG A 273 -6.65 21.99 -6.73
C ARG A 273 -7.53 22.84 -5.80
N LYS A 274 -8.65 22.31 -5.29
CA LYS A 274 -9.52 23.03 -4.34
C LYS A 274 -8.81 23.35 -3.02
N VAL A 275 -7.93 22.46 -2.55
CA VAL A 275 -7.11 22.66 -1.34
C VAL A 275 -5.75 23.31 -1.62
N ARG A 276 -5.52 23.81 -2.85
CA ARG A 276 -4.30 24.51 -3.29
C ARG A 276 -3.02 23.67 -3.19
N LEU A 277 -3.15 22.35 -3.33
CA LEU A 277 -2.03 21.44 -3.53
C LEU A 277 -1.84 21.17 -5.03
N SER A 278 -0.60 20.93 -5.43
CA SER A 278 -0.21 20.67 -6.82
C SER A 278 0.68 19.42 -6.95
N PRO A 279 0.16 18.23 -6.54
CA PRO A 279 0.90 16.99 -6.72
C PRO A 279 1.11 16.69 -8.21
N SER A 280 2.13 15.91 -8.52
CA SER A 280 2.38 15.39 -9.88
C SER A 280 2.03 13.91 -9.95
N CYS A 281 1.76 13.37 -11.15
CA CYS A 281 1.69 11.92 -11.35
C CYS A 281 2.48 11.45 -12.57
N VAL A 282 2.81 10.16 -12.56
CA VAL A 282 3.39 9.42 -13.67
C VAL A 282 2.56 8.17 -13.90
N PHE A 283 2.10 7.95 -15.13
CA PHE A 283 1.40 6.73 -15.52
C PHE A 283 2.41 5.65 -15.91
N VAL A 284 2.33 4.50 -15.27
CA VAL A 284 3.15 3.32 -15.58
C VAL A 284 2.23 2.23 -16.12
N HIS A 285 2.33 1.97 -17.42
CA HIS A 285 1.55 0.95 -18.11
C HIS A 285 2.37 -0.34 -18.25
N GLN A 286 2.02 -1.36 -17.48
CA GLN A 286 2.69 -2.65 -17.41
C GLN A 286 1.99 -3.70 -18.28
N ASN A 287 2.75 -4.70 -18.73
CA ASN A 287 2.23 -5.88 -19.45
C ASN A 287 1.41 -5.53 -20.70
N VAL A 288 1.93 -4.60 -21.49
CA VAL A 288 1.42 -4.22 -22.81
C VAL A 288 1.93 -5.25 -23.83
N GLY A 289 1.07 -5.72 -24.74
CA GLY A 289 1.41 -6.73 -25.74
C GLY A 289 2.60 -6.33 -26.62
N GLU A 290 3.37 -7.32 -27.10
CA GLU A 290 4.70 -7.20 -27.73
C GLU A 290 5.00 -5.89 -28.51
N VAL A 291 5.81 -5.05 -27.83
CA VAL A 291 7.01 -4.27 -28.20
C VAL A 291 7.70 -4.58 -29.56
N ASN A 292 6.99 -4.67 -30.68
CA ASN A 292 7.63 -4.81 -32.01
C ASN A 292 7.30 -3.71 -33.03
N THR A 293 6.74 -2.58 -32.60
CA THR A 293 6.69 -1.36 -33.41
C THR A 293 6.61 -0.16 -32.49
N ASP A 294 7.69 0.62 -32.37
CA ASP A 294 7.71 1.88 -31.60
C ASP A 294 6.53 2.80 -31.99
N ASP A 295 6.10 2.76 -33.24
CA ASP A 295 4.97 3.52 -33.77
C ASP A 295 3.61 3.15 -33.12
N LYS A 296 3.34 1.86 -32.85
CA LYS A 296 2.09 1.44 -32.19
C LYS A 296 2.06 1.82 -30.71
N ASN A 297 3.22 1.80 -30.05
CA ASN A 297 3.35 2.26 -28.67
C ASN A 297 3.18 3.78 -28.57
N MET A 298 3.70 4.53 -29.54
CA MET A 298 3.49 5.98 -29.62
C MET A 298 2.03 6.35 -29.88
N GLU A 299 1.35 5.66 -30.79
CA GLU A 299 -0.06 5.91 -31.06
C GLU A 299 -0.97 5.47 -29.89
N GLY A 300 -0.65 4.36 -29.23
CA GLY A 300 -1.32 3.92 -28.00
C GLY A 300 -1.16 4.93 -26.85
N ARG A 301 0.06 5.44 -26.62
CA ARG A 301 0.33 6.51 -25.65
C ARG A 301 -0.44 7.79 -25.97
N ARG A 302 -0.47 8.19 -27.24
CA ARG A 302 -1.20 9.37 -27.69
C ARG A 302 -2.70 9.23 -27.43
N ARG A 303 -3.32 8.11 -27.81
CA ARG A 303 -4.75 7.86 -27.55
C ARG A 303 -5.05 7.80 -26.05
N PHE A 304 -4.14 7.22 -25.26
CA PHE A 304 -4.27 7.20 -23.81
C PHE A 304 -4.23 8.62 -23.22
N GLN A 305 -3.32 9.47 -23.71
CA GLN A 305 -3.23 10.87 -23.33
C GLN A 305 -4.47 11.68 -23.77
N GLU A 306 -4.96 11.49 -24.99
CA GLU A 306 -6.19 12.14 -25.49
C GLU A 306 -7.41 11.77 -24.62
N LYS A 307 -7.52 10.49 -24.21
CA LYS A 307 -8.59 10.02 -23.33
C LYS A 307 -8.47 10.58 -21.91
N LEU A 308 -7.23 10.74 -21.42
CA LEU A 308 -6.92 11.40 -20.15
C LEU A 308 -7.35 12.87 -20.16
N ASP A 309 -7.02 13.60 -21.23
CA ASP A 309 -7.39 15.00 -21.40
C ASP A 309 -8.91 15.17 -21.48
N GLU A 310 -9.59 14.28 -22.20
CA GLU A 310 -11.06 14.25 -22.28
C GLU A 310 -11.71 14.02 -20.90
N MET A 311 -11.24 13.03 -20.15
CA MET A 311 -11.75 12.77 -18.79
C MET A 311 -11.48 13.92 -17.82
N THR A 312 -10.30 14.55 -17.93
CA THR A 312 -9.93 15.70 -17.11
C THR A 312 -10.83 16.90 -17.41
N SER A 313 -11.15 17.14 -18.69
CA SER A 313 -12.10 18.18 -19.09
C SER A 313 -13.50 17.89 -18.55
N MET A 314 -14.01 16.68 -18.75
CA MET A 314 -15.36 16.29 -18.27
C MET A 314 -15.51 16.38 -16.75
N ALA A 315 -14.45 16.11 -16.00
CA ALA A 315 -14.48 16.20 -14.54
C ALA A 315 -14.31 17.65 -14.03
N ALA A 316 -13.76 18.55 -14.86
CA ALA A 316 -13.57 19.95 -14.52
C ALA A 316 -14.80 20.83 -14.80
N ASP A 317 -15.72 20.38 -15.66
CA ASP A 317 -17.04 20.97 -15.94
C ASP A 317 -18.05 20.71 -14.80
#